data_AF-A0AAE9FEE0-F1
#
_entry.id   AF-A0AAE9FEE0-F1
#
_cell.length_a   1.000
_cell.length_b   1.000
_cell.length_c   1.000
_cell.angle_alpha   90.00
_cell.angle_beta   90.00
_cell.angle_gamma   90.00
#
_symmetry.space_group_name_H-M   'P 1'
#
loop_
_entity.id
_entity.type
_entity.pdbx_description
1 polymer ?
#
loop_
_entity_poly.entity_id
_entity_poly.type
_entity_poly.pdbx_seq_one_letter_code
_entity_poly.pdbx_strand_id
1 'polypeptide(L)'
;MQTLLGYLQVWSWKEMSSHTHFYVRDFDLQHQYSYRCAVAGSCVSATCSKTSLQDQIKELSLYAKKSPGYTECFEGCGCNTCGGCFQCDSSCLFNRVYATNRKKM
;
A
#
# COMPACT_ATOMS: atom_id res chain seq x y z
N MET A 1 54.50 4.16 -57.68
CA MET A 1 54.23 3.83 -56.26
C MET A 1 52.80 4.22 -55.94
N GLN A 2 51.89 3.25 -55.88
CA GLN A 2 50.49 3.43 -55.48
C GLN A 2 50.38 3.18 -53.98
N THR A 3 49.99 4.19 -53.20
CA THR A 3 49.58 4.02 -51.80
C THR A 3 48.05 3.96 -51.76
N LEU A 4 47.50 2.77 -51.56
CA LEU A 4 46.08 2.53 -51.31
C LEU A 4 45.79 2.82 -49.83
N LEU A 5 45.25 4.00 -49.52
CA LEU A 5 44.70 4.31 -48.20
C LEU A 5 43.29 3.73 -48.11
N GLY A 6 43.17 2.58 -47.45
CA GLY A 6 41.88 1.96 -47.14
C GLY A 6 41.11 2.79 -46.12
N TYR A 7 39.97 3.37 -46.54
CA TYR A 7 39.01 3.98 -45.64
C TYR A 7 38.15 2.87 -44.99
N LEU A 8 38.50 2.47 -43.78
CA LEU A 8 37.60 1.70 -42.91
C LEU A 8 36.57 2.68 -42.34
N GLN A 9 35.37 2.69 -42.92
CA GLN A 9 34.24 3.42 -42.37
C GLN A 9 33.74 2.69 -41.11
N VAL A 10 34.12 3.20 -39.94
CA VAL A 10 33.57 2.73 -38.65
C VAL A 10 32.12 3.19 -38.58
N TRP A 11 31.20 2.24 -38.65
CA TRP A 11 29.78 2.49 -38.39
C TRP A 11 29.64 2.74 -36.88
N SER A 12 29.60 4.01 -36.48
CA SER A 12 29.33 4.42 -35.11
C SER A 12 27.88 4.11 -34.77
N TRP A 13 27.62 2.94 -34.19
CA TRP A 13 26.33 2.62 -33.59
C TRP A 13 26.16 3.47 -32.34
N LYS A 14 25.19 4.39 -32.35
CA LYS A 14 24.82 5.13 -31.15
C LYS A 14 23.85 4.25 -30.36
N GLU A 15 24.37 3.65 -29.29
CA GLU A 15 23.57 2.87 -28.34
C GLU A 15 22.62 3.82 -27.60
N MET A 16 21.31 3.59 -27.73
CA MET A 16 20.28 4.32 -26.98
C MET A 16 20.29 3.81 -25.54
N SER A 17 20.82 4.59 -24.61
CA SER A 17 20.71 4.31 -23.18
C SER A 17 19.24 4.47 -22.76
N SER A 18 18.58 3.34 -22.48
CA SER A 18 17.25 3.33 -21.91
C SER A 18 17.30 3.92 -20.50
N HIS A 19 16.93 5.20 -20.37
CA HIS A 19 16.82 5.86 -19.08
C HIS A 19 15.44 5.57 -18.47
N THR A 20 15.42 5.13 -17.21
CA THR A 20 14.15 4.94 -16.49
C THR A 20 13.50 6.29 -16.22
N HIS A 21 12.26 6.48 -16.67
CA HIS A 21 11.47 7.67 -16.37
C HIS A 21 10.54 7.39 -15.18
N PHE A 22 10.64 8.19 -14.12
CA PHE A 22 9.71 8.14 -12.99
C PHE A 22 8.60 9.17 -13.20
N TYR A 23 7.35 8.75 -12.98
CA TYR A 23 6.19 9.62 -13.05
C TYR A 23 5.60 9.81 -11.65
N VAL A 24 5.40 11.06 -11.25
CA VAL A 24 4.73 11.44 -10.00
C VAL A 24 3.48 12.26 -10.31
N ARG A 25 2.51 12.21 -9.40
CA ARG A 25 1.25 12.96 -9.48
C ARG A 25 0.91 13.46 -8.10
N ASP A 26 0.17 14.57 -8.02
CA ASP A 26 -0.42 15.04 -6.77
C ASP A 26 -1.45 14.02 -6.26
N PHE A 27 -1.36 13.69 -4.97
CA PHE A 27 -2.29 12.79 -4.29
C PHE A 27 -2.71 13.35 -2.94
N ASP A 28 -3.91 12.99 -2.51
CA ASP A 28 -4.39 13.21 -1.14
C ASP A 28 -4.37 11.89 -0.38
N LEU A 29 -3.87 11.94 0.86
CA LEU A 29 -3.93 10.82 1.79
C LEU A 29 -5.30 10.77 2.47
N GLN A 30 -5.90 9.59 2.42
CA GLN A 30 -7.16 9.27 3.07
C GLN A 30 -6.90 8.20 4.13
N HIS A 31 -7.68 8.23 5.20
CA HIS A 31 -7.62 7.22 6.25
C HIS A 31 -9.00 6.59 6.42
N GLN A 32 -9.03 5.27 6.54
CA GLN A 32 -10.24 4.52 6.87
C GLN A 32 -9.94 3.55 8.00
N TYR A 33 -10.80 3.52 9.00
CA TYR A 33 -10.64 2.63 10.14
C TYR A 33 -11.92 1.81 10.41
N SER A 34 -11.76 0.66 11.04
CA SER A 34 -12.87 -0.13 11.56
C SER A 34 -12.47 -0.81 12.87
N TYR A 35 -13.24 -0.53 13.91
CA TYR A 35 -13.10 -1.16 15.22
C TYR A 35 -13.96 -2.42 15.30
N ARG A 36 -13.38 -3.51 15.81
CA ARG A 36 -14.07 -4.78 16.05
C ARG A 36 -13.67 -5.35 17.41
N CYS A 37 -14.67 -5.78 18.19
CA CYS A 37 -14.46 -6.55 19.39
C CYS A 37 -13.74 -7.88 19.08
N ALA A 38 -13.13 -8.48 20.10
CA ALA A 38 -12.57 -9.81 19.98
C ALA A 38 -13.62 -10.82 19.48
N VAL A 39 -13.20 -11.71 18.57
CA VAL A 39 -14.03 -12.74 17.92
C VAL A 39 -15.09 -12.16 16.97
N ALA A 40 -15.13 -10.84 16.75
CA ALA A 40 -16.05 -10.21 15.81
C ALA A 40 -15.38 -9.89 14.47
N GLY A 41 -16.02 -10.31 13.37
CA GLY A 41 -15.53 -10.05 12.02
C GLY A 41 -14.15 -10.68 11.77
N SER A 42 -13.21 -9.89 11.28
CA SER A 42 -11.81 -10.28 11.05
C SER A 42 -10.96 -10.29 12.33
N CYS A 43 -11.46 -9.82 13.47
CA CYS A 43 -10.70 -9.80 14.73
C CYS A 43 -10.76 -11.17 15.43
N VAL A 44 -9.94 -12.12 14.99
CA VAL A 44 -9.84 -13.48 15.54
C VAL A 44 -8.39 -13.87 15.84
N SER A 45 -8.16 -14.45 17.03
CA SER A 45 -6.88 -15.09 17.40
C SER A 45 -5.64 -14.21 17.23
N ALA A 46 -5.62 -13.05 17.91
CA ALA A 46 -4.54 -12.06 17.89
C ALA A 46 -4.22 -11.55 16.47
N THR A 47 -5.24 -11.09 15.75
CA THR A 47 -5.11 -10.67 14.35
C THR A 47 -4.13 -9.53 14.17
N CYS A 48 -4.10 -8.53 15.07
CA CYS A 48 -3.22 -7.38 14.85
C CYS A 48 -1.74 -7.77 14.88
N SER A 49 -1.35 -8.73 15.72
CA SER A 49 0.02 -9.24 15.76
C SER A 49 0.45 -9.96 14.47
N LYS A 50 -0.51 -10.41 13.65
CA LYS A 50 -0.28 -11.13 12.40
C LYS A 50 -0.55 -10.28 11.15
N THR A 51 -1.08 -9.06 11.34
CA THR A 51 -1.50 -8.22 10.22
C THR A 51 -0.29 -7.68 9.48
N SER A 52 -0.23 -7.91 8.17
CA SER A 52 0.77 -7.36 7.27
C SER A 52 0.29 -6.06 6.63
N LEU A 53 1.23 -5.22 6.17
CA LEU A 53 0.96 -3.94 5.52
C LEU A 53 0.08 -4.06 4.26
N GLN A 54 0.05 -5.24 3.62
CA GLN A 54 -0.73 -5.51 2.41
C GLN A 54 -2.04 -6.25 2.68
N ASP A 55 -2.37 -6.51 3.95
CA ASP A 55 -3.55 -7.31 4.27
C ASP A 55 -4.85 -6.60 3.88
N GLN A 56 -5.76 -7.41 3.31
CA GLN A 56 -7.07 -6.98 2.86
C GLN A 56 -8.14 -7.32 3.90
N ILE A 57 -8.33 -6.39 4.82
CA ILE A 57 -9.34 -6.49 5.89
C ILE A 57 -10.75 -6.30 5.30
N LYS A 58 -11.69 -7.19 5.65
CA LYS A 58 -13.03 -7.23 5.02
C LYS A 58 -13.87 -6.00 5.38
N GLU A 59 -13.64 -5.45 6.57
CA GLU A 59 -14.29 -4.29 7.14
C GLU A 59 -13.95 -2.98 6.43
N LEU A 60 -12.82 -2.94 5.72
CA LEU A 60 -12.40 -1.78 4.94
C LEU A 60 -13.05 -1.79 3.55
N SER A 61 -13.32 -0.59 3.03
CA SER A 61 -13.97 -0.45 1.73
C SER A 61 -13.11 -1.03 0.60
N LEU A 62 -13.78 -1.53 -0.45
CA LEU A 62 -13.08 -2.00 -1.65
C LEU A 62 -12.25 -0.90 -2.30
N TYR A 63 -12.75 0.35 -2.27
CA TYR A 63 -12.03 1.50 -2.77
C TYR A 63 -10.71 1.71 -2.01
N ALA A 64 -10.75 1.75 -0.67
CA ALA A 64 -9.55 1.90 0.14
C ALA A 64 -8.54 0.77 -0.14
N LYS A 65 -8.99 -0.49 -0.18
CA LYS A 65 -8.13 -1.67 -0.42
C LYS A 65 -7.46 -1.66 -1.79
N LYS A 66 -8.12 -1.12 -2.81
CA LYS A 66 -7.59 -1.03 -4.18
C LYS A 66 -6.63 0.14 -4.35
N SER A 67 -6.80 1.20 -3.56
CA SER A 67 -5.90 2.35 -3.59
C SER A 67 -4.52 2.02 -3.01
N PRO A 68 -3.43 2.59 -3.58
CA PRO A 68 -2.08 2.41 -3.06
C PRO A 68 -1.98 2.97 -1.64
N GLY A 69 -1.44 2.16 -0.73
CA GLY A 69 -1.45 2.47 0.70
C GLY A 69 -1.07 1.24 1.51
N TYR A 70 -1.19 1.36 2.82
CA TYR A 70 -0.85 0.30 3.76
C TYR A 70 -1.92 0.15 4.84
N THR A 71 -2.06 -1.08 5.32
CA THR A 71 -2.97 -1.44 6.41
C THR A 71 -2.17 -1.66 7.68
N GLU A 72 -2.67 -1.16 8.80
CA GLU A 72 -2.15 -1.37 10.15
C GLU A 72 -3.29 -1.88 11.03
N CYS A 73 -2.91 -2.52 12.15
CA CYS A 73 -3.85 -2.98 13.15
C CYS A 73 -3.32 -2.61 14.52
N PHE A 74 -4.16 -1.97 15.32
CA PHE A 74 -3.85 -1.61 16.69
C PHE A 74 -4.72 -2.44 17.64
N GLU A 75 -4.09 -3.01 18.65
CA GLU A 75 -4.79 -3.68 19.74
C GLU A 75 -5.48 -2.60 20.61
N GLY A 76 -6.76 -2.79 20.87
CA GLY A 76 -7.57 -1.94 21.74
C GLY A 76 -8.06 -2.71 22.97
N CYS A 77 -8.91 -2.06 23.77
CA CYS A 77 -9.41 -2.64 25.01
C CYS A 77 -10.66 -3.51 24.81
N GLY A 78 -10.78 -4.58 25.59
CA GLY A 78 -11.93 -5.48 25.60
C GLY A 78 -12.93 -5.18 26.73
N CYS A 79 -13.90 -6.08 26.88
CA CYS A 79 -14.99 -6.07 27.86
C CYS A 79 -16.10 -5.04 27.59
N ASN A 80 -17.21 -5.16 28.34
CA ASN A 80 -18.39 -4.31 28.21
C ASN A 80 -18.07 -2.82 28.43
N THR A 81 -17.01 -2.53 29.20
CA THR A 81 -16.53 -1.17 29.46
C THR A 81 -15.89 -0.51 28.24
N CYS A 82 -15.48 -1.27 27.23
CA CYS A 82 -14.84 -0.78 26.01
C CYS A 82 -15.77 -0.87 24.79
N GLY A 83 -16.81 -0.03 24.79
CA GLY A 83 -17.72 0.08 23.66
C GLY A 83 -18.67 -1.10 23.50
N GLY A 84 -18.96 -1.85 24.57
CA GLY A 84 -19.96 -2.92 24.57
C GLY A 84 -19.47 -4.27 24.05
N CYS A 85 -18.18 -4.58 24.16
CA CYS A 85 -17.66 -5.90 23.78
C CYS A 85 -17.99 -6.96 24.84
N PHE A 86 -18.67 -8.04 24.46
CA PHE A 86 -19.00 -9.12 25.40
C PHE A 86 -17.77 -9.88 25.93
N GLN A 87 -16.73 -9.99 25.09
CA GLN A 87 -15.48 -10.66 25.44
C GLN A 87 -14.46 -9.66 25.98
N CYS A 88 -13.67 -10.12 26.96
CA CYS A 88 -12.61 -9.33 27.60
C CYS A 88 -11.24 -9.42 26.93
N ASP A 89 -11.14 -10.16 25.83
CA ASP A 89 -9.94 -10.20 24.98
C ASP A 89 -9.76 -8.86 24.24
N SER A 90 -8.53 -8.61 23.76
CA SER A 90 -8.20 -7.37 23.05
C SER A 90 -9.03 -7.21 21.76
N SER A 91 -9.53 -6.00 21.56
CA SER A 91 -10.25 -5.61 20.35
C SER A 91 -9.26 -5.26 19.24
N CYS A 92 -9.69 -5.32 17.98
CA CYS A 92 -8.87 -4.91 16.84
C CYS A 92 -9.36 -3.58 16.25
N LEU A 93 -8.46 -2.61 16.14
CA LEU A 93 -8.66 -1.39 15.35
C LEU A 93 -7.87 -1.51 14.04
N PHE A 94 -8.57 -1.91 12.99
CA PHE A 94 -8.01 -1.93 11.65
C PHE A 94 -7.95 -0.51 11.11
N ASN A 95 -6.78 -0.06 10.68
CA ASN A 95 -6.57 1.25 10.09
C ASN A 95 -5.92 1.09 8.71
N ARG A 96 -6.36 1.85 7.73
CA ARG A 96 -5.73 1.87 6.41
C ARG A 96 -5.54 3.29 5.95
N VAL A 97 -4.30 3.61 5.65
CA VAL A 97 -3.90 4.88 5.07
C VAL A 97 -3.63 4.64 3.58
N TYR A 98 -4.31 5.37 2.71
CA TYR A 98 -4.23 5.17 1.27
C TYR A 98 -4.28 6.48 0.50
N ALA A 99 -3.57 6.52 -0.62
CA ALA A 99 -3.51 7.67 -1.50
C ALA A 99 -4.65 7.64 -2.53
N THR A 100 -5.21 8.81 -2.79
CA THR A 100 -6.23 9.04 -3.82
C THR A 100 -5.79 10.20 -4.70
N ASN A 101 -6.19 10.22 -5.97
CA ASN A 101 -5.86 11.35 -6.84
C ASN A 101 -6.58 12.61 -6.34
N ARG A 102 -5.87 13.74 -6.27
CA ARG A 102 -6.49 15.04 -6.02
C ARG A 102 -7.52 15.32 -7.11
N LYS A 103 -8.77 15.53 -6.73
CA LYS A 103 -9.78 16.03 -7.67
C LYS A 103 -9.46 17.50 -7.94
N LYS A 104 -9.31 17.86 -9.22
CA LYS A 104 -9.23 19.27 -9.62
C LYS A 104 -10.63 19.85 -9.43
N MET A 105 -10.77 20.80 -8.50
CA MET A 105 -12.01 21.55 -8.27
C MET A 105 -12.38 22.40 -9.48
#